data_AF-A0A8T6VJ80-F1
#
_entry.id   AF-A0A8T6VJ80-F1
#
_cell.length_a   1.000
_cell.length_b   1.000
_cell.length_c   1.000
_cell.angle_alpha   90.00
_cell.angle_beta   90.00
_cell.angle_gamma   90.00
#
_symmetry.space_group_name_H-M   'P 1'
#
loop_
_entity.id
_entity.type
_entity.pdbx_description
1 polymer ?
#
loop_
_entity_poly.entity_id
_entity_poly.type
_entity_poly.pdbx_seq_one_letter_code
_entity_poly.pdbx_strand_id
1 'polypeptide(L)'
;VVTRLFREIAEQNSEAMMSIRELIDEVEEKALTKPSDKSVTHSVFRLKKEISTLYRLLWVEKELMSDVKERMIPFVELDEEARLVVGDAIEDIERELEFVDSYSRALDGILRLQDLGLIRRLERTLIILTVMLLLLDVLIIMGEYILSVILK
;
A
#
# COMPACT_ATOMS: atom_id res chain seq x y z
N VAL A 1 2.09 -20.76 -31.45
CA VAL A 1 2.34 -19.28 -31.41
C VAL A 1 1.49 -18.65 -30.32
N VAL A 2 0.16 -18.80 -30.37
CA VAL A 2 -0.77 -18.29 -29.34
C VAL A 2 -0.43 -18.78 -27.92
N THR A 3 -0.08 -20.05 -27.75
CA THR A 3 0.34 -20.64 -26.47
C THR A 3 1.60 -20.01 -25.87
N ARG A 4 2.62 -19.73 -26.71
CA ARG A 4 3.82 -19.01 -26.26
C ARG A 4 3.49 -17.60 -25.81
N LEU A 5 2.56 -16.94 -26.51
CA LEU A 5 2.14 -15.58 -26.23
C LEU A 5 1.40 -15.50 -24.88
N PHE A 6 0.54 -16.48 -24.55
CA PHE A 6 -0.09 -16.54 -23.22
C PHE A 6 0.91 -16.80 -22.10
N ARG A 7 1.90 -17.66 -22.32
CA ARG A 7 2.96 -17.87 -21.34
C ARG A 7 3.78 -16.61 -21.11
N GLU A 8 4.15 -15.90 -22.17
CA GLU A 8 4.91 -14.65 -22.08
C GLU A 8 4.11 -13.54 -21.37
N ILE A 9 2.79 -13.48 -21.58
CA ILE A 9 1.91 -12.59 -20.81
C ILE A 9 1.91 -12.95 -19.32
N ALA A 10 1.77 -14.25 -18.98
CA ALA A 10 1.79 -14.68 -17.59
C ALA A 10 3.15 -14.37 -16.90
N GLU A 11 4.25 -14.56 -17.61
CA GLU A 11 5.60 -14.17 -17.14
C GLU A 11 5.68 -12.65 -16.87
N GLN A 12 5.24 -11.81 -17.81
CA GLN A 12 5.22 -10.34 -17.64
C GLN A 12 4.31 -9.89 -16.49
N ASN A 13 3.19 -10.57 -16.28
CA ASN A 13 2.28 -10.31 -15.18
C ASN A 13 2.94 -10.57 -13.81
N SER A 14 3.70 -11.66 -13.70
CA SER A 14 4.44 -11.98 -12.48
C SER A 14 5.55 -10.96 -12.22
N GLU A 15 6.28 -10.51 -13.25
CA GLU A 15 7.27 -9.43 -13.14
C GLU A 15 6.65 -8.10 -12.68
N ALA A 16 5.48 -7.75 -13.22
CA ALA A 16 4.73 -6.58 -12.78
C ALA A 16 4.30 -6.70 -11.31
N MET A 17 3.88 -7.88 -10.88
CA MET A 17 3.50 -8.11 -9.48
C MET A 17 4.69 -8.04 -8.53
N MET A 18 5.85 -8.57 -8.93
CA MET A 18 7.10 -8.42 -8.18
C MET A 18 7.48 -6.94 -8.00
N SER A 19 7.36 -6.16 -9.07
CA SER A 19 7.64 -4.71 -9.01
C SER A 19 6.69 -3.99 -8.03
N ILE A 20 5.41 -4.35 -8.01
CA ILE A 20 4.44 -3.81 -7.04
C ILE A 20 4.83 -4.20 -5.60
N ARG A 21 5.25 -5.45 -5.38
CA ARG A 21 5.69 -5.92 -4.07
C ARG A 21 6.91 -5.13 -3.56
N GLU A 22 7.91 -4.93 -4.41
CA GLU A 22 9.09 -4.14 -4.05
C GLU A 22 8.72 -2.71 -3.66
N LEU A 23 7.79 -2.08 -4.40
CA LEU A 23 7.30 -0.74 -4.07
C LEU A 23 6.54 -0.69 -2.74
N ILE A 24 5.82 -1.76 -2.38
CA ILE A 24 5.16 -1.86 -1.08
C ILE A 24 6.21 -1.92 0.03
N ASP A 25 7.23 -2.77 -0.12
CA ASP A 25 8.32 -2.91 0.84
C ASP A 25 9.08 -1.58 1.04
N GLU A 26 9.34 -0.84 -0.03
CA GLU A 26 9.95 0.50 0.03
C GLU A 26 9.08 1.50 0.80
N VAL A 27 7.76 1.48 0.56
CA VAL A 27 6.82 2.37 1.25
C VAL A 27 6.68 1.99 2.72
N GLU A 28 6.74 0.70 3.05
CA GLU A 28 6.74 0.19 4.42
C GLU A 28 7.98 0.66 5.18
N GLU A 29 9.18 0.46 4.62
CA GLU A 29 10.43 0.90 5.24
C GLU A 29 10.45 2.42 5.46
N LYS A 30 9.95 3.17 4.48
CA LYS A 30 9.80 4.63 4.63
C LYS A 30 8.81 5.00 5.74
N ALA A 31 7.72 4.25 5.88
CA ALA A 31 6.75 4.49 6.93
C ALA A 31 7.31 4.22 8.33
N LEU A 32 8.13 3.17 8.47
CA LEU A 32 8.81 2.82 9.72
C LEU A 32 9.86 3.85 10.12
N THR A 33 10.67 4.32 9.16
CA THR A 33 11.75 5.28 9.42
C THR A 33 11.24 6.71 9.61
N LYS A 34 10.17 7.09 8.92
CA LYS A 34 9.56 8.43 8.99
C LYS A 34 8.05 8.36 9.24
N PRO A 35 7.64 7.96 10.45
CA PRO A 35 6.23 7.98 10.84
C PRO A 35 5.76 9.44 10.90
N SER A 36 4.73 9.81 10.14
CA SER A 36 4.16 11.16 9.89
C SER A 36 4.58 11.85 8.57
N ASP A 37 5.38 11.21 7.71
CA ASP A 37 5.69 11.78 6.39
C ASP A 37 4.48 11.66 5.45
N LYS A 38 3.87 12.79 5.09
CA LYS A 38 2.70 12.85 4.19
C LYS A 38 2.95 12.19 2.83
N SER A 39 4.20 12.13 2.38
CA SER A 39 4.53 11.47 1.12
C SER A 39 4.31 9.95 1.17
N VAL A 40 4.36 9.33 2.36
CA VAL A 40 4.02 7.90 2.54
C VAL A 40 2.54 7.66 2.24
N THR A 41 1.66 8.48 2.80
CA THR A 41 0.20 8.39 2.55
C THR A 41 -0.11 8.51 1.05
N HIS A 42 0.52 9.46 0.37
CA HIS A 42 0.34 9.63 -1.08
C HIS A 42 0.83 8.41 -1.87
N SER A 43 2.00 7.87 -1.52
CA SER A 43 2.53 6.64 -2.15
C SER A 43 1.59 5.45 -1.94
N VAL A 44 1.03 5.28 -0.74
CA VAL A 44 0.06 4.21 -0.45
C VAL A 44 -1.18 4.32 -1.33
N PHE A 45 -1.79 5.51 -1.43
CA PHE A 45 -2.98 5.69 -2.28
C PHE A 45 -2.69 5.48 -3.77
N ARG A 46 -1.50 5.89 -4.23
CA ARG A 46 -1.05 5.62 -5.61
C ARG A 46 -0.94 4.11 -5.85
N LEU A 47 -0.26 3.38 -4.96
CA LEU A 47 -0.10 1.93 -5.05
C LEU A 47 -1.44 1.20 -5.03
N LYS A 48 -2.38 1.59 -4.16
CA LYS A 48 -3.73 1.02 -4.16
C LYS A 48 -4.43 1.15 -5.52
N LYS A 49 -4.28 2.30 -6.19
CA LYS A 49 -4.86 2.53 -7.52
C LYS A 49 -4.18 1.69 -8.59
N GLU A 50 -2.86 1.55 -8.53
CA GLU A 50 -2.06 0.71 -9.44
C GLU A 50 -2.44 -0.77 -9.27
N ILE A 51 -2.49 -1.28 -8.03
CA ILE A 51 -2.93 -2.64 -7.69
C ILE A 51 -4.35 -2.91 -8.19
N SER A 52 -5.29 -1.99 -7.97
CA SER A 52 -6.67 -2.14 -8.45
C SER A 52 -6.74 -2.21 -9.98
N THR A 53 -5.87 -1.45 -10.66
CA THR A 53 -5.77 -1.49 -12.13
C THR A 53 -5.20 -2.82 -12.60
N LEU A 54 -4.12 -3.28 -11.98
CA LEU A 54 -3.47 -4.56 -12.30
C LEU A 54 -4.42 -5.74 -12.07
N TYR A 55 -5.12 -5.78 -10.92
CA TYR A 55 -6.15 -6.78 -10.63
C TYR A 55 -7.18 -6.89 -11.76
N ARG A 56 -7.67 -5.74 -12.24
CA ARG A 56 -8.67 -5.71 -13.31
C ARG A 56 -8.13 -6.25 -14.63
N LEU A 57 -6.86 -5.98 -14.94
CA LEU A 57 -6.20 -6.49 -16.15
C LEU A 57 -5.99 -8.00 -16.06
N LEU A 58 -5.40 -8.48 -14.96
CA LEU A 58 -5.18 -9.90 -14.68
C LEU A 58 -6.48 -10.70 -14.73
N TRP A 59 -7.55 -10.15 -14.16
CA TRP A 59 -8.87 -10.78 -14.21
C TRP A 59 -9.38 -10.96 -15.65
N VAL A 60 -9.30 -9.91 -16.47
CA VAL A 60 -9.74 -9.96 -17.87
C VAL A 60 -8.88 -10.92 -18.68
N GLU A 61 -7.58 -10.97 -18.43
CA GLU A 61 -6.66 -11.88 -19.10
C GLU A 61 -6.91 -13.34 -18.71
N LYS A 62 -7.18 -13.62 -17.43
CA LYS A 62 -7.59 -14.94 -16.95
C LYS A 62 -8.85 -15.43 -17.67
N GLU A 63 -9.88 -14.59 -17.74
CA GLU A 63 -11.14 -14.91 -18.43
C GLU A 63 -10.90 -15.19 -19.92
N LEU A 64 -10.12 -14.34 -20.60
CA LEU A 64 -9.77 -14.54 -22.01
C LEU A 64 -9.04 -15.88 -22.25
N MET A 65 -8.06 -16.20 -21.40
CA MET A 65 -7.34 -17.47 -21.50
C MET A 65 -8.26 -18.67 -21.21
N SER A 66 -9.22 -18.51 -20.29
CA SER A 66 -10.21 -19.52 -19.95
C SER A 66 -11.17 -19.79 -21.12
N ASP A 67 -11.70 -18.74 -21.75
CA ASP A 67 -12.53 -18.82 -22.96
C ASP A 67 -11.81 -19.56 -24.10
N VAL A 68 -10.51 -19.32 -24.25
CA VAL A 68 -9.65 -19.99 -25.24
C VAL A 68 -9.46 -21.46 -24.91
N LYS A 69 -9.23 -21.80 -23.63
CA LYS A 69 -9.08 -23.18 -23.16
C LYS A 69 -10.37 -24.00 -23.34
N GLU A 70 -11.51 -23.40 -23.04
CA GLU A 70 -12.84 -24.02 -23.11
C GLU A 70 -13.42 -24.08 -24.53
N ARG A 71 -12.69 -23.58 -25.54
CA ARG A 71 -13.11 -23.50 -26.95
C ARG A 71 -14.37 -22.64 -27.15
N MET A 72 -14.56 -21.63 -26.32
CA MET A 72 -15.63 -20.65 -26.51
C MET A 72 -15.32 -19.69 -27.68
N ILE A 73 -14.05 -19.58 -28.08
CA ILE A 73 -13.64 -18.79 -29.25
C ILE A 73 -13.70 -19.66 -30.51
N PRO A 74 -14.57 -19.32 -31.48
CA PRO A 74 -14.67 -20.08 -32.72
C PRO A 74 -13.35 -20.03 -33.51
N PHE A 75 -13.02 -21.14 -34.18
CA PHE A 75 -11.80 -21.33 -34.99
C PHE A 75 -10.47 -21.42 -34.21
N VAL A 76 -10.50 -21.44 -32.87
CA VAL A 76 -9.32 -21.71 -32.03
C VAL A 76 -9.40 -23.13 -31.49
N GLU A 77 -8.67 -24.04 -32.12
CA GLU A 77 -8.48 -25.40 -31.61
C GLU A 77 -7.11 -25.51 -30.96
N LEU A 78 -7.11 -25.74 -29.65
CA LEU A 78 -5.92 -26.13 -28.90
C LEU A 78 -5.82 -27.66 -28.88
N ASP A 79 -4.62 -28.17 -29.14
CA ASP A 79 -4.27 -29.56 -28.82
C ASP A 79 -4.14 -29.74 -27.28
N GLU A 80 -3.98 -30.98 -26.84
CA GLU A 80 -3.86 -31.32 -25.41
C GLU A 80 -2.67 -30.61 -24.75
N GLU A 81 -1.52 -30.56 -25.42
CA GLU A 81 -0.30 -29.93 -24.91
C GLU A 81 -0.47 -28.41 -24.75
N ALA A 82 -1.10 -27.76 -25.74
CA ALA A 82 -1.43 -26.35 -25.69
C ALA A 82 -2.43 -26.02 -24.57
N ARG A 83 -3.41 -26.90 -24.33
CA ARG A 83 -4.37 -26.73 -23.23
C ARG A 83 -3.72 -26.78 -21.86
N LEU A 84 -2.72 -27.65 -21.68
CA LEU A 84 -1.94 -27.71 -20.44
C LEU A 84 -1.18 -26.40 -20.24
N VAL A 85 -0.46 -25.91 -21.25
CA VAL A 85 0.30 -24.64 -21.16
C VAL A 85 -0.60 -23.45 -20.84
N VAL A 86 -1.79 -23.37 -21.44
CA VAL A 86 -2.76 -22.30 -21.13
C VAL A 86 -3.34 -22.49 -19.73
N GLY A 87 -3.56 -23.73 -19.30
CA GLY A 87 -3.98 -24.05 -17.93
C GLY A 87 -2.98 -23.57 -16.89
N ASP A 88 -1.68 -23.82 -17.11
CA ASP A 88 -0.60 -23.39 -16.21
C ASP A 88 -0.56 -21.85 -16.13
N ALA A 89 -0.65 -21.15 -17.26
CA ALA A 89 -0.68 -19.68 -17.30
C ALA A 89 -1.90 -19.08 -16.57
N ILE A 90 -3.07 -19.73 -16.65
CA ILE A 90 -4.27 -19.35 -15.89
C ILE A 90 -4.03 -19.53 -14.38
N GLU A 91 -3.43 -20.64 -13.98
CA GLU A 91 -3.13 -20.92 -12.57
C GLU A 91 -2.12 -19.92 -12.00
N ASP A 92 -1.10 -19.54 -12.79
CA ASP A 92 -0.14 -18.51 -12.41
C ASP A 92 -0.83 -17.16 -12.17
N ILE A 93 -1.69 -16.71 -13.10
CA ILE A 93 -2.46 -15.46 -12.92
C ILE A 93 -3.41 -15.54 -11.72
N GLU A 94 -4.06 -16.69 -11.50
CA GLU A 94 -4.94 -16.91 -10.35
C GLU A 94 -4.18 -16.79 -9.03
N ARG A 95 -2.99 -17.37 -8.95
CA ARG A 95 -2.10 -17.23 -7.78
C ARG A 95 -1.72 -15.77 -7.53
N GLU A 96 -1.40 -15.00 -8.57
CA GLU A 96 -1.10 -13.57 -8.42
C GLU A 96 -2.31 -12.75 -7.96
N LEU A 97 -3.51 -13.09 -8.44
CA LEU A 97 -4.76 -12.45 -8.00
C LEU A 97 -5.05 -12.69 -6.50
N GLU A 98 -4.68 -13.84 -5.95
CA GLU A 98 -4.82 -14.11 -4.51
C GLU A 98 -3.92 -13.20 -3.67
N PHE A 99 -2.73 -12.85 -4.15
CA PHE A 99 -1.80 -11.97 -3.42
C PHE A 99 -2.27 -10.51 -3.37
N VAL A 100 -3.12 -10.07 -4.30
CA VAL A 100 -3.63 -8.70 -4.35
C VAL A 100 -4.36 -8.30 -3.04
N ASP A 101 -5.15 -9.18 -2.44
CA ASP A 101 -5.82 -8.87 -1.17
C ASP A 101 -4.80 -8.68 -0.03
N SER A 102 -3.74 -9.50 -0.02
CA SER A 102 -2.64 -9.38 0.93
C SER A 102 -1.95 -8.00 0.81
N TYR A 103 -1.67 -7.55 -0.40
CA TYR A 103 -1.08 -6.23 -0.66
C TYR A 103 -1.97 -5.08 -0.21
N SER A 104 -3.27 -5.17 -0.48
CA SER A 104 -4.24 -4.16 -0.03
C SER A 104 -4.24 -4.03 1.51
N ARG A 105 -4.22 -5.16 2.21
CA ARG A 105 -4.16 -5.21 3.69
C ARG A 105 -2.84 -4.66 4.24
N ALA A 106 -1.71 -4.98 3.60
CA ALA A 106 -0.41 -4.45 3.99
C ALA A 106 -0.40 -2.91 3.91
N LEU A 107 -0.90 -2.37 2.79
CA LEU A 107 -1.03 -0.92 2.59
C LEU A 107 -1.95 -0.25 3.63
N ASP A 108 -3.04 -0.91 4.04
CA ASP A 108 -3.87 -0.42 5.15
C ASP A 108 -3.14 -0.43 6.50
N GLY A 109 -2.31 -1.44 6.74
CA GLY A 109 -1.42 -1.49 7.90
C GLY A 109 -0.47 -0.29 7.95
N ILE A 110 0.11 0.08 6.80
CA ILE A 110 1.01 1.24 6.68
C ILE A 110 0.29 2.55 6.99
N LEU A 111 -0.96 2.74 6.52
CA LEU A 111 -1.75 3.94 6.83
C LEU A 111 -2.02 4.06 8.33
N ARG A 112 -2.37 2.95 9.00
CA ARG A 112 -2.56 2.94 10.46
C ARG A 112 -1.27 3.29 11.20
N LEU A 113 -0.12 2.84 10.70
CA LEU A 113 1.18 3.19 11.27
C LEU A 113 1.48 4.70 11.12
N GLN A 114 1.11 5.29 9.99
CA GLN A 114 1.21 6.74 9.78
C GLN A 114 0.30 7.52 10.74
N ASP A 115 -0.94 7.09 10.93
CA ASP A 115 -1.87 7.72 11.87
C ASP A 115 -1.33 7.67 13.31
N LEU A 116 -0.80 6.52 13.74
CA LEU A 116 -0.14 6.38 15.04
C LEU A 116 1.07 7.31 15.18
N GLY A 117 1.85 7.49 14.11
CA GLY A 117 2.95 8.45 14.05
C GLY A 117 2.48 9.89 14.31
N LEU A 118 1.43 10.30 13.61
CA LEU A 118 0.84 11.64 13.74
C LEU A 118 0.28 11.89 15.14
N ILE A 119 -0.45 10.91 15.70
CA ILE A 119 -1.01 10.99 17.05
C ILE A 119 0.11 11.20 18.08
N ARG A 120 1.18 10.39 18.03
CA ARG A 120 2.32 10.54 18.96
C ARG A 120 2.99 11.92 18.85
N ARG A 121 3.04 12.49 17.64
CA ARG A 121 3.59 13.84 17.43
C ARG A 121 2.69 14.91 18.06
N LEU A 122 1.38 14.76 17.94
CA LEU A 122 0.40 15.64 18.56
C LEU A 122 0.45 15.54 20.08
N GLU A 123 0.51 14.33 20.64
CA GLU A 123 0.66 14.10 22.09
C GLU A 123 1.90 14.80 22.63
N ARG A 124 3.05 14.66 21.96
CA ARG A 124 4.29 15.35 22.36
C ARG A 124 4.14 16.87 22.33
N THR A 125 3.45 17.40 21.32
CA THR A 125 3.20 18.85 21.19
C THR A 125 2.32 19.36 22.33
N LEU A 126 1.27 18.60 22.67
CA LEU A 126 0.39 18.93 23.80
C LEU A 126 1.15 18.93 25.13
N ILE A 127 1.98 17.91 25.38
CA ILE A 127 2.79 17.83 26.61
C ILE A 127 3.69 19.07 26.75
N ILE A 128 4.40 19.43 25.66
CA ILE A 128 5.28 20.60 25.67
C ILE A 128 4.48 21.88 25.95
N LEU A 129 3.33 22.05 25.31
CA LEU A 129 2.48 23.22 25.51
C LEU A 129 1.99 23.32 26.95
N THR A 130 1.56 22.20 27.56
CA THR A 130 1.14 22.16 28.96
C THR A 130 2.27 22.54 29.90
N VAL A 131 3.49 22.03 29.68
CA VAL A 131 4.65 22.40 30.49
C VAL A 131 4.97 23.89 30.37
N MET A 132 4.91 24.46 29.16
CA MET A 132 5.16 25.89 28.95
C MET A 132 4.10 26.76 29.63
N LEU A 133 2.83 26.35 29.62
CA LEU A 133 1.75 27.05 30.33
C LEU A 133 1.98 27.03 31.85
N LEU A 134 2.34 25.88 32.42
CA LEU A 134 2.66 25.79 33.85
C LEU A 134 3.84 26.71 34.24
N LEU A 135 4.87 26.81 33.39
CA LEU A 135 5.99 27.73 33.62
C LEU A 135 5.56 29.20 33.55
N LEU A 136 4.66 29.53 32.62
CA LEU A 136 4.09 30.88 32.51
C LEU A 136 3.29 31.25 33.76
N ASP A 137 2.46 30.34 34.26
CA ASP A 137 1.67 30.56 35.49
C ASP A 137 2.58 30.85 36.69
N VAL A 138 3.67 30.08 36.85
CA VAL A 138 4.67 30.30 37.90
C VAL A 138 5.35 31.67 37.76
N LEU A 139 5.67 32.08 36.53
CA LEU A 139 6.26 33.39 36.24
C LEU A 139 5.31 34.54 36.60
N ILE A 140 4.02 34.38 36.31
CA ILE A 140 2.99 35.38 36.66
C ILE A 140 2.92 35.54 38.18
N ILE A 141 2.82 34.43 38.93
CA ILE A 141 2.78 34.45 40.40
C ILE A 141 4.03 35.13 40.98
N MET A 142 5.22 34.79 40.47
CA MET A 142 6.48 35.41 40.89
C MET A 142 6.50 36.93 40.60
N GLY A 143 6.01 37.34 39.43
CA GLY A 143 5.91 38.75 39.05
C GLY A 143 4.99 39.55 39.97
N GLU A 144 3.81 39.00 40.29
CA GLU A 144 2.87 39.60 41.24
C GLU A 144 3.49 39.75 42.63
N TYR A 145 4.20 38.72 43.10
CA TYR A 145 4.88 38.76 44.39
C TYR A 145 5.92 39.88 44.47
N ILE A 146 6.79 39.99 43.45
CA ILE A 146 7.82 41.03 43.39
C ILE A 146 7.19 42.42 43.38
N LEU A 147 6.13 42.63 42.58
CA LEU A 147 5.43 43.90 42.51
C LEU A 147 4.83 44.28 43.89
N SER A 148 4.24 43.31 44.60
CA SER A 148 3.68 43.51 45.94
C SER A 148 4.74 43.93 46.96
N VAL A 149 5.96 43.39 46.87
CA VAL A 149 7.07 43.77 47.76
C VAL A 149 7.59 45.17 47.45
N ILE A 150 7.67 45.57 46.17
CA ILE A 150 8.15 46.91 45.77
C ILE A 150 7.15 48.01 46.15
N LEU A 151 5.84 47.74 46.14
CA LEU A 151 4.80 48.72 46.46
C LEU A 151 4.60 48.95 47.97
N LYS A 152 5.23 48.15 48.83
CA LYS A 152 5.17 48.27 50.29
C LYS A 152 6.34 49.09 50.84
#